data_AF-A0A1Y4GW59-F1
#
_entry.id   AF-A0A1Y4GW59-F1
#
_cell.length_a   1.000
_cell.length_b   1.000
_cell.length_c   1.000
_cell.angle_alpha   90.00
_cell.angle_beta   90.00
_cell.angle_gamma   90.00
#
_symmetry.space_group_name_H-M   'P 1'
#
loop_
_entity.id
_entity.type
_entity.pdbx_description
1 polymer ?
#
loop_
_entity_poly.entity_id
_entity_poly.type
_entity_poly.pdbx_seq_one_letter_code
_entity_poly.pdbx_strand_id
1 'polypeptide(L)'
;MIKYRCLFLGDFYRNRLIDGKLYDDHNFYNFQIEVIIPIDYDTEEEATHCPCSLRFELDDDGHAVLRIYSDWKQGIDKNGEWFEHVDGNIIDTIKWEEHWKYKISKSKVISKNMKLVCDGLTDYVPDATPWDELFDIENQPKGWVNTVESLAYGISIVQQKQEQGCEPA
;
A
#
# COMPACT_ATOMS: atom_id res chain seq x y z
N MET A 1 0.45 28.97 -0.78
CA MET A 1 -0.77 28.24 -1.21
C MET A 1 -0.75 26.91 -0.48
N ILE A 2 -1.86 26.50 0.14
CA ILE A 2 -1.94 25.21 0.84
C ILE A 2 -2.22 24.14 -0.22
N LYS A 3 -1.51 23.01 -0.15
CA LYS A 3 -1.74 21.82 -0.99
C LYS A 3 -2.09 20.64 -0.09
N TYR A 4 -2.78 19.65 -0.64
CA TYR A 4 -3.20 18.44 0.07
C TYR A 4 -2.57 17.22 -0.59
N ARG A 5 -2.25 16.19 0.20
CA ARG A 5 -1.81 14.88 -0.28
C ARG A 5 -2.65 13.79 0.36
N CYS A 6 -2.90 12.74 -0.39
CA CYS A 6 -3.58 11.55 0.12
C CYS A 6 -2.63 10.75 1.02
N LEU A 7 -3.06 10.39 2.22
CA LEU A 7 -2.44 9.32 3.02
C LEU A 7 -3.19 8.03 2.71
N PHE A 8 -2.52 7.11 2.05
CA PHE A 8 -3.02 5.77 1.81
C PHE A 8 -2.72 4.90 3.03
N LEU A 9 -3.77 4.25 3.53
CA LEU A 9 -3.69 3.21 4.54
C LEU A 9 -4.25 1.94 3.91
N GLY A 10 -3.50 0.86 3.98
CA GLY A 10 -3.94 -0.40 3.39
C GLY A 10 -3.42 -1.60 4.13
N ASP A 11 -4.20 -2.67 4.06
CA ASP A 11 -3.86 -3.96 4.66
C ASP A 11 -3.43 -4.94 3.58
N PHE A 12 -2.49 -5.81 3.91
CA PHE A 12 -2.11 -6.94 3.08
C PHE A 12 -1.67 -8.12 3.95
N TYR A 13 -1.84 -9.31 3.41
CA TYR A 13 -1.50 -10.55 4.10
C TYR A 13 -0.21 -11.14 3.53
N ARG A 14 0.63 -11.69 4.42
CA ARG A 14 1.72 -12.57 4.02
C ARG A 14 1.13 -13.94 3.68
N ASN A 15 0.62 -14.10 2.47
CA ASN A 15 0.15 -15.40 1.98
C ASN A 15 1.27 -16.12 1.24
N ARG A 16 1.59 -17.33 1.69
CA ARG A 16 2.25 -18.35 0.86
C ARG A 16 1.16 -18.97 -0.02
N LEU A 17 0.87 -18.34 -1.16
CA LEU A 17 0.02 -18.94 -2.19
C LEU A 17 0.87 -19.99 -2.93
N ILE A 18 0.78 -21.24 -2.51
CA ILE A 18 1.30 -22.38 -3.30
C ILE A 18 0.10 -22.99 -4.01
N ASP A 19 0.12 -23.03 -5.34
CA ASP A 19 -0.91 -23.66 -6.19
C ASP A 19 -2.36 -23.24 -5.89
N GLY A 20 -2.58 -21.95 -5.59
CA GLY A 20 -3.92 -21.42 -5.32
C GLY A 20 -4.54 -21.88 -3.99
N LYS A 21 -3.74 -22.45 -3.09
CA LYS A 21 -4.16 -22.84 -1.75
C LYS A 21 -3.46 -21.97 -0.71
N LEU A 22 -4.23 -21.39 0.21
CA LEU A 22 -3.68 -20.83 1.44
C LEU A 22 -3.21 -21.97 2.34
N TYR A 23 -1.94 -21.95 2.73
CA TYR A 23 -1.39 -22.88 3.70
C TYR A 23 -1.48 -22.28 5.11
N ASP A 24 -2.04 -23.06 6.03
CA ASP A 24 -2.31 -22.72 7.43
C ASP A 24 -1.04 -22.89 8.28
N ASP A 25 -0.12 -21.93 8.17
CA ASP A 25 0.94 -21.79 9.17
C ASP A 25 0.37 -21.02 10.37
N HIS A 26 0.54 -21.56 11.58
CA HIS A 26 0.04 -21.03 12.86
C HIS A 26 0.53 -19.60 13.25
N ASN A 27 1.15 -18.87 12.33
CA ASN A 27 1.67 -17.52 12.47
C ASN A 27 1.20 -16.63 11.31
N PHE A 28 -0.12 -16.49 11.17
CA PHE A 28 -0.70 -15.55 10.22
C PHE A 28 -0.54 -14.12 10.76
N TYR A 29 0.03 -13.23 9.95
CA TYR A 29 0.17 -11.81 10.27
C TYR A 29 -0.61 -10.99 9.25
N ASN A 30 -1.39 -10.03 9.74
CA ASN A 30 -1.90 -8.94 8.94
C ASN A 30 -0.88 -7.81 8.97
N PHE A 31 -0.61 -7.20 7.83
CA PHE A 31 0.28 -6.06 7.71
C PHE A 31 -0.53 -4.86 7.30
N GLN A 32 -0.24 -3.73 7.91
CA GLN A 32 -0.77 -2.43 7.53
C GLN A 32 0.37 -1.59 7.00
N ILE A 33 0.14 -0.92 5.87
CA ILE A 33 1.06 0.03 5.28
C ILE A 33 0.44 1.42 5.22
N GLU A 34 1.22 2.42 5.63
CA GLU A 34 0.93 3.84 5.49
C GLU A 34 1.86 4.45 4.43
N VAL A 35 1.32 5.13 3.42
CA VAL A 35 2.09 5.81 2.37
C VAL A 35 1.46 7.15 2.04
N ILE A 36 2.27 8.21 1.96
CA ILE A 36 1.80 9.50 1.45
C ILE A 36 1.95 9.50 -0.08
N ILE A 37 0.84 9.63 -0.80
CA ILE A 37 0.85 9.68 -2.26
C ILE A 37 1.51 10.99 -2.72
N PRO A 38 2.52 10.96 -3.60
CA PRO A 38 3.27 12.14 -4.01
C PRO A 38 2.54 12.98 -5.08
N ILE A 39 1.23 13.20 -4.91
CA ILE A 39 0.40 14.06 -5.75
C ILE A 39 -0.14 15.21 -4.91
N ASP A 40 0.14 16.45 -5.34
CA ASP A 40 -0.40 17.65 -4.72
C ASP A 40 -1.78 17.98 -5.30
N TYR A 41 -2.79 18.04 -4.44
CA TYR A 41 -4.15 18.45 -4.75
C TYR A 41 -4.43 19.88 -4.28
N ASP A 42 -5.33 20.58 -4.98
CA ASP A 42 -5.75 21.93 -4.60
C ASP A 42 -6.77 21.90 -3.46
N THR A 43 -7.52 20.81 -3.34
CA THR A 43 -8.54 20.64 -2.31
C THR A 43 -8.39 19.33 -1.53
N GLU A 44 -8.93 19.34 -0.31
CA GLU A 44 -9.07 18.15 0.54
C GLU A 44 -9.96 17.07 -0.12
N GLU A 45 -11.03 17.50 -0.79
CA GLU A 45 -11.98 16.63 -1.47
C GLU A 45 -11.30 15.86 -2.62
N GLU A 46 -10.49 16.53 -3.44
CA GLU A 46 -9.73 15.86 -4.51
C GLU A 46 -8.74 14.84 -3.93
N ALA A 47 -8.03 15.18 -2.85
CA ALA A 47 -7.09 14.27 -2.20
C ALA A 47 -7.78 13.03 -1.62
N THR A 48 -9.01 13.17 -1.13
CA THR A 48 -9.84 12.06 -0.61
C THR A 48 -10.22 11.07 -1.71
N HIS A 49 -10.38 11.55 -2.94
CA HIS A 49 -10.79 10.75 -4.08
C HIS A 49 -9.60 10.37 -4.99
N CYS A 50 -8.37 10.28 -4.47
CA CYS A 50 -7.18 9.82 -5.21
C CYS A 50 -7.48 8.46 -5.87
N PRO A 51 -7.54 8.35 -7.20
CA PRO A 51 -7.81 7.08 -7.88
C PRO A 51 -6.50 6.29 -8.01
N CYS A 52 -5.84 6.05 -6.88
CA CYS A 52 -4.45 5.58 -6.82
C CYS A 52 -4.42 4.14 -6.32
N SER A 53 -3.64 3.27 -6.96
CA SER A 53 -3.46 1.86 -6.55
C SER A 53 -2.05 1.64 -6.00
N LEU A 54 -1.93 0.87 -4.93
CA LEU A 54 -0.65 0.43 -4.36
C LEU A 54 -0.49 -1.07 -4.55
N ARG A 55 0.63 -1.46 -5.14
CA ARG A 55 0.91 -2.85 -5.47
C ARG A 55 2.36 -3.17 -5.17
N PHE A 56 2.59 -4.27 -4.45
CA PHE A 56 3.92 -4.85 -4.40
C PHE A 56 4.15 -5.66 -5.67
N GLU A 57 5.26 -5.41 -6.33
CA GLU A 57 5.64 -6.03 -7.59
C GLU A 57 7.16 -6.24 -7.63
N LEU A 58 7.64 -7.02 -8.59
CA LEU A 58 9.08 -7.16 -8.83
C LEU A 58 9.60 -6.03 -9.73
N ASP A 59 10.78 -5.49 -9.41
CA ASP A 59 11.56 -4.66 -10.31
C ASP A 59 12.35 -5.51 -11.34
N ASP A 60 13.11 -4.83 -12.22
CA ASP A 60 13.86 -5.48 -13.29
C ASP A 60 14.98 -6.40 -12.75
N ASP A 61 15.44 -6.15 -11.53
CA ASP A 61 16.47 -6.93 -10.83
C ASP A 61 15.87 -8.09 -10.01
N GLY A 62 14.54 -8.17 -9.93
CA GLY A 62 13.81 -9.22 -9.22
C GLY A 62 13.60 -8.94 -7.73
N HIS A 63 13.76 -7.69 -7.29
CA HIS A 63 13.48 -7.26 -5.93
C HIS A 63 12.04 -6.77 -5.76
N ALA A 64 11.45 -6.99 -4.58
CA ALA A 64 10.16 -6.46 -4.24
C ALA A 64 10.22 -4.93 -4.11
N VAL A 65 9.33 -4.25 -4.80
CA VAL A 65 9.11 -2.80 -4.72
C VAL A 65 7.63 -2.51 -4.57
N LEU A 66 7.30 -1.35 -3.99
CA LEU A 66 5.93 -0.87 -3.91
C LEU A 66 5.70 0.16 -5.03
N ARG A 67 4.84 -0.19 -5.98
CA ARG A 67 4.44 0.71 -7.08
C ARG A 67 3.15 1.42 -6.74
N ILE A 68 3.17 2.73 -6.95
CA ILE A 68 1.98 3.58 -6.90
C ILE A 68 1.55 3.84 -8.34
N TYR A 69 0.35 3.42 -8.70
CA TYR A 69 -0.22 3.65 -10.02
C TYR A 69 -1.35 4.69 -9.97
N SER A 70 -1.47 5.48 -11.03
CA SER A 70 -2.64 6.33 -11.26
C SER A 70 -3.81 5.53 -11.84
N ASP A 71 -5.02 6.11 -11.79
CA ASP A 71 -6.24 5.63 -12.45
C ASP A 71 -6.56 4.16 -12.16
N TRP A 72 -6.74 3.86 -10.88
CA TRP A 72 -7.25 2.60 -10.39
C TRP A 72 -8.76 2.49 -10.62
N LYS A 73 -9.20 1.39 -11.21
CA LYS A 73 -10.61 1.11 -11.43
C LYS A 73 -10.96 -0.26 -10.86
N GLN A 74 -12.03 -0.27 -10.06
CA GLN A 74 -12.64 -1.48 -9.57
C GLN A 74 -14.15 -1.44 -9.78
N GLY A 75 -14.77 -2.60 -9.86
CA GLY A 75 -16.21 -2.68 -9.97
C GLY A 75 -16.70 -4.08 -10.28
N ILE A 76 -17.96 -4.15 -10.66
CA ILE A 76 -18.58 -5.36 -11.19
C ILE A 76 -18.87 -5.07 -12.66
N ASP A 77 -18.38 -5.94 -13.54
CA ASP A 77 -18.57 -5.81 -14.97
C ASP A 77 -20.02 -6.11 -15.37
N LYS A 78 -20.32 -5.97 -16.67
CA LYS A 78 -21.67 -6.25 -17.22
C LYS A 78 -22.12 -7.71 -17.06
N ASN A 79 -21.21 -8.63 -16.77
CA ASN A 79 -21.47 -10.05 -16.57
C ASN A 79 -21.64 -10.41 -15.08
N GLY A 80 -21.47 -9.45 -14.17
CA GLY A 80 -21.50 -9.71 -12.73
C GLY A 80 -20.14 -10.14 -12.16
N GLU A 81 -19.07 -10.09 -12.94
CA GLU A 81 -17.73 -10.46 -12.50
C GLU A 81 -17.04 -9.25 -11.87
N TRP A 82 -16.48 -9.44 -10.68
CA TRP A 82 -15.67 -8.40 -10.05
C TRP A 82 -14.38 -8.19 -10.84
N PHE A 83 -14.02 -6.94 -11.10
CA PHE A 83 -12.77 -6.57 -11.75
C PHE A 83 -12.01 -5.54 -10.93
N GLU A 84 -10.70 -5.61 -11.04
CA GLU A 84 -9.78 -4.60 -10.58
C GLU A 84 -8.64 -4.48 -11.59
N HIS A 85 -8.46 -3.29 -12.13
CA HIS A 85 -7.38 -3.03 -13.07
C HIS A 85 -6.80 -1.64 -12.87
N VAL A 86 -5.53 -1.53 -13.25
CA VAL A 86 -4.82 -0.26 -13.31
C VAL A 86 -4.81 0.17 -14.76
N ASP A 87 -5.42 1.31 -15.06
CA ASP A 87 -5.42 1.92 -16.40
C ASP A 87 -4.36 3.02 -16.55
N GLY A 88 -3.74 3.44 -15.45
CA GLY A 88 -2.82 4.57 -15.45
C GLY A 88 -1.33 4.21 -15.42
N ASN A 89 -0.51 5.24 -15.23
CA ASN A 89 0.95 5.13 -15.22
C ASN A 89 1.49 4.95 -13.80
N ILE A 90 2.73 4.49 -13.69
CA ILE A 90 3.48 4.50 -12.43
C ILE A 90 3.74 5.97 -12.03
N ILE A 91 3.26 6.35 -10.85
CA ILE A 91 3.50 7.65 -10.20
C ILE A 91 4.82 7.63 -9.45
N ASP A 92 5.05 6.59 -8.65
CA ASP A 92 6.29 6.39 -7.90
C ASP A 92 6.57 4.89 -7.74
N THR A 93 7.85 4.57 -7.55
CA THR A 93 8.31 3.25 -7.14
C THR A 93 9.11 3.43 -5.86
N ILE A 94 8.58 2.87 -4.78
CA ILE A 94 9.21 2.92 -3.46
C ILE A 94 10.01 1.64 -3.29
N LYS A 95 11.26 1.75 -2.85
CA LYS A 95 12.09 0.61 -2.43
C LYS A 95 12.10 0.46 -0.92
N TRP A 96 12.46 -0.72 -0.41
CA TRP A 96 12.50 -1.01 1.02
C TRP A 96 13.40 -0.03 1.79
N GLU A 97 14.55 0.36 1.23
CA GLU A 97 15.47 1.30 1.87
C GLU A 97 14.90 2.73 2.01
N GLU A 98 13.84 3.07 1.28
CA GLU A 98 13.18 4.37 1.32
C GLU A 98 12.18 4.50 2.48
N HIS A 99 12.58 4.08 3.67
CA HIS A 99 11.75 4.04 4.88
C HIS A 99 11.17 5.40 5.32
N TRP A 100 11.58 6.51 4.70
CA TRP A 100 10.99 7.83 4.90
C TRP A 100 9.71 8.06 4.09
N LYS A 101 9.42 7.21 3.10
CA LYS A 101 8.22 7.30 2.25
C LYS A 101 7.03 6.49 2.78
N TYR A 102 7.27 5.53 3.68
CA TYR A 102 6.24 4.61 4.14
C TYR A 102 6.44 4.18 5.61
N LYS A 103 5.41 3.56 6.19
CA LYS A 103 5.51 2.78 7.44
C LYS A 103 4.78 1.47 7.26
N ILE A 104 5.37 0.37 7.76
CA ILE A 104 4.68 -0.91 7.87
C ILE A 104 4.57 -1.27 9.35
N SER A 105 3.39 -1.75 9.73
CA SER A 105 3.15 -2.36 11.02
C SER A 105 2.51 -3.74 10.82
N LYS A 106 2.70 -4.65 11.76
CA LYS A 106 2.10 -5.98 11.72
C LYS A 106 1.29 -6.27 12.97
N SER A 107 0.28 -7.11 12.81
CA SER A 107 -0.42 -7.69 13.95
C SER A 107 -0.66 -9.18 13.75
N LYS A 108 -0.58 -9.93 14.85
CA LYS A 108 -0.76 -11.39 14.81
C LYS A 108 -2.25 -11.70 14.69
N VAL A 109 -2.64 -12.40 13.63
CA VAL A 109 -4.02 -12.86 13.46
C VAL A 109 -4.20 -14.12 14.31
N ILE A 110 -5.04 -14.02 15.34
CA ILE A 110 -5.41 -15.17 16.18
C ILE A 110 -6.65 -15.81 15.53
N SER A 111 -6.45 -16.90 14.77
CA SER A 111 -7.59 -17.69 14.30
C SER A 111 -8.10 -18.56 15.46
N LYS A 112 -9.23 -18.15 16.08
CA LYS A 112 -10.04 -19.09 16.88
C LYS A 112 -11.24 -19.49 16.04
N ASN A 113 -11.27 -20.74 15.59
CA ASN A 113 -12.40 -21.41 14.93
C ASN A 113 -12.86 -20.85 13.57
N MET A 114 -11.96 -20.81 12.56
CA MET A 114 -12.24 -20.58 11.12
C MET A 114 -13.08 -19.34 10.75
N LYS A 115 -13.46 -18.49 11.71
CA LYS A 115 -13.92 -17.14 11.47
C LYS A 115 -12.71 -16.25 11.69
N LEU A 116 -12.22 -15.63 10.62
CA LEU A 116 -11.26 -14.53 10.69
C LEU A 116 -11.93 -13.40 11.47
N VAL A 117 -11.82 -13.46 12.80
CA VAL A 117 -12.20 -12.36 13.67
C VAL A 117 -10.93 -11.54 13.83
N CYS A 118 -10.76 -10.55 12.97
CA CYS A 118 -9.84 -9.45 13.25
C CYS A 118 -10.48 -8.66 14.40
N ASP A 119 -10.06 -8.97 15.63
CA ASP A 119 -10.50 -8.20 16.79
C ASP A 119 -10.02 -6.76 16.60
N GLY A 120 -10.92 -5.78 16.71
CA GLY A 120 -10.68 -4.35 16.48
C GLY A 120 -9.73 -3.69 17.51
N LEU A 121 -8.99 -4.51 18.26
CA LEU A 121 -7.92 -4.20 19.20
C LEU A 121 -6.62 -4.85 18.73
N THR A 122 -6.32 -4.77 17.43
CA THR A 122 -5.07 -5.30 16.90
C THR A 122 -3.97 -4.29 17.22
N ASP A 123 -3.16 -4.59 18.24
CA ASP A 123 -1.94 -3.85 18.55
C ASP A 123 -0.96 -4.05 17.39
N TYR A 124 -1.07 -3.21 16.37
CA TYR A 124 -0.09 -3.14 15.29
C TYR A 124 1.24 -2.66 15.89
N VAL A 125 2.28 -3.47 15.69
CA VAL A 125 3.65 -3.12 16.08
C VAL A 125 4.46 -2.79 14.82
N PRO A 126 5.38 -1.81 14.87
CA PRO A 126 6.24 -1.50 13.73
C PRO A 126 6.97 -2.74 13.20
N ASP A 127 7.02 -2.87 11.88
CA ASP A 127 7.77 -3.93 11.19
C ASP A 127 8.72 -3.32 10.16
N ALA A 128 9.98 -3.75 10.22
CA ALA A 128 11.06 -3.27 9.35
C ALA A 128 11.70 -4.42 8.55
N THR A 129 10.99 -5.54 8.39
CA THR A 129 11.50 -6.70 7.64
C THR A 129 11.78 -6.29 6.19
N PRO A 130 12.95 -6.63 5.61
CA PRO A 130 13.21 -6.48 4.17
C PRO A 130 12.06 -7.07 3.34
N TRP A 131 11.60 -6.36 2.31
CA TRP A 131 10.43 -6.82 1.54
C TRP A 131 10.68 -8.15 0.82
N ASP A 132 11.90 -8.38 0.33
CA ASP A 132 12.26 -9.66 -0.27
C ASP A 132 12.12 -10.84 0.72
N GLU A 133 12.51 -10.62 1.98
CA GLU A 133 12.36 -11.58 3.07
C GLU A 133 10.89 -11.72 3.51
N LEU A 134 10.18 -10.59 3.61
CA LEU A 134 8.77 -10.52 4.00
C LEU A 134 7.92 -11.37 3.05
N PHE A 135 8.15 -11.22 1.75
CA PHE A 135 7.39 -11.88 0.70
C PHE A 135 8.00 -13.20 0.21
N ASP A 136 9.13 -13.64 0.75
CA ASP A 136 9.81 -14.87 0.31
C ASP A 136 10.03 -14.89 -1.22
N ILE A 137 10.57 -13.78 -1.77
CA ILE A 137 10.59 -13.49 -3.22
C ILE A 137 11.30 -14.58 -4.03
N GLU A 138 12.34 -15.21 -3.47
CA GLU A 138 13.04 -16.33 -4.11
C GLU A 138 12.11 -17.51 -4.47
N ASN A 139 10.97 -17.63 -3.77
CA ASN A 139 9.97 -18.68 -3.96
C ASN A 139 8.70 -18.20 -4.67
N GLN A 140 8.63 -16.93 -5.09
CA GLN A 140 7.47 -16.39 -5.78
C GLN A 140 7.49 -16.67 -7.29
N PRO A 141 6.32 -16.81 -7.94
CA PRO A 141 6.25 -17.02 -9.38
C PRO A 141 6.69 -15.79 -10.17
N LYS A 142 7.08 -16.00 -11.43
CA LYS A 142 7.32 -14.89 -12.37
C LYS A 142 6.03 -14.08 -12.55
N GLY A 143 6.16 -12.75 -12.47
CA GLY A 143 5.01 -11.84 -12.54
C GLY A 143 4.22 -11.76 -11.23
N TRP A 144 4.85 -12.08 -10.09
CA TRP A 144 4.27 -11.90 -8.77
C TRP A 144 3.83 -10.45 -8.55
N VAL A 145 2.59 -10.33 -8.06
CA VAL A 145 1.97 -9.07 -7.64
C VAL A 145 1.20 -9.35 -6.37
N ASN A 146 1.32 -8.46 -5.38
CA ASN A 146 0.48 -8.46 -4.19
C ASN A 146 -0.22 -7.11 -4.07
N THR A 147 -1.53 -7.11 -4.23
CA THR A 147 -2.37 -5.91 -4.12
C THR A 147 -2.53 -5.53 -2.67
N VAL A 148 -2.33 -4.24 -2.36
CA VAL A 148 -2.66 -3.71 -1.04
C VAL A 148 -4.14 -3.32 -1.04
N GLU A 149 -4.93 -3.97 -0.20
CA GLU A 149 -6.36 -3.65 -0.06
C GLU A 149 -6.50 -2.34 0.73
N SER A 150 -7.14 -1.35 0.13
CA SER A 150 -7.38 -0.05 0.76
C SER A 150 -8.34 -0.20 1.94
N LEU A 151 -7.87 0.10 3.15
CA LEU A 151 -8.71 0.46 4.29
C LEU A 151 -8.57 1.97 4.49
N ALA A 152 -9.51 2.72 3.95
CA ALA A 152 -9.35 4.16 3.81
C ALA A 152 -9.09 4.90 5.15
N TYR A 153 -8.08 5.79 5.21
CA TYR A 153 -8.24 7.26 5.27
C TYR A 153 -7.07 8.02 5.92
N GLY A 154 -6.69 9.14 5.28
CA GLY A 154 -6.02 10.29 5.90
C GLY A 154 -5.62 11.34 4.86
N ILE A 155 -5.46 12.61 5.28
CA ILE A 155 -5.06 13.70 4.38
C ILE A 155 -3.89 14.44 5.02
N SER A 156 -2.80 14.59 4.26
CA SER A 156 -1.63 15.34 4.67
C SER A 156 -1.69 16.76 4.09
N ILE A 157 -1.49 17.76 4.94
CA ILE A 157 -1.47 19.17 4.54
C ILE A 157 -0.04 19.58 4.23
N VAL A 158 0.21 20.00 3.00
CA VAL A 158 1.49 20.56 2.56
C VAL A 158 1.39 22.09 2.58
N GLN A 159 2.11 22.71 3.51
CA GLN A 159 2.29 24.16 3.51
C GLN A 159 3.53 24.51 2.70
N GLN A 160 3.35 25.03 1.49
CA GLN A 160 4.47 25.66 0.77
C GLN A 160 4.81 26.96 1.49
N LYS A 161 6.00 27.03 2.11
CA LYS A 161 6.57 28.32 2.53
C LYS A 161 6.73 29.17 1.27
N GLN A 162 6.02 30.28 1.19
CA GLN A 162 6.39 31.33 0.26
C GLN A 162 7.74 31.87 0.73
N GLU A 163 8.81 31.57 0.00
CA GLU A 163 10.02 32.39 0.05
C GLU A 163 9.64 33.78 -0.46
N GLN A 164 9.14 34.63 0.44
CA GLN A 164 9.16 36.07 0.21
C GLN A 164 10.61 36.52 0.32
N GLY A 165 11.10 37.12 -0.75
CA GLY A 165 12.51 37.42 -0.95
C GLY A 165 13.13 38.18 0.21
N CYS A 166 14.17 37.59 0.79
CA CYS A 166 15.25 38.39 1.34
C CYS A 166 16.13 38.80 0.15
N GLU A 167 15.84 39.95 -0.45
CA GLU A 167 16.93 40.69 -1.10
C GLU A 167 17.99 41.00 -0.03
N PRO A 168 19.28 40.78 -0.31
CA PRO A 168 20.32 41.17 0.62
C PRO A 168 20.38 42.70 0.68
N ALA A 169 20.22 43.24 1.89
CA ALA A 169 20.67 44.59 2.24
C ALA A 169 22.06 44.53 2.87
#